data_AF-A0A2E3QS94-F1
#
_entry.id   AF-A0A2E3QS94-F1
#
_cell.length_a   1.000
_cell.length_b   1.000
_cell.length_c   1.000
_cell.angle_alpha   90.00
_cell.angle_beta   90.00
_cell.angle_gamma   90.00
#
_symmetry.space_group_name_H-M   'P 1'
#
loop_
_entity.id
_entity.type
_entity.pdbx_description
1 polymer ?
#
loop_
_entity_poly.entity_id
_entity_poly.type
_entity_poly.pdbx_seq_one_letter_code
_entity_poly.pdbx_strand_id
1 'polypeptide(L)'
;MLPLVHTVVLALHVLFAAAWFGMASALPALVRSAMRPGAAEGGKVVGAMNGSAVLFYGFAVANWTLGMQLGFEAQYNAWPYHTALTLGLILVAVQLLLIRTGWNKLVAGVGTPEAESGRKRLAAGLGIGNLVWLVLFILMYVGRGVVGG
;
A
#
# COMPACT_ATOMS: atom_id res chain seq x y z
N MET A 1 13.70 -14.61 23.03
CA MET A 1 13.48 -13.17 22.75
C MET A 1 13.00 -12.87 21.32
N LEU A 2 13.30 -13.71 20.32
CA LEU A 2 12.73 -13.60 18.97
C LEU A 2 11.18 -13.47 18.86
N PRO A 3 10.33 -14.10 19.71
CA PRO A 3 8.87 -14.02 19.51
C PRO A 3 8.30 -12.61 19.70
N LEU A 4 8.91 -11.76 20.55
CA LEU A 4 8.45 -10.38 20.73
C LEU A 4 8.75 -9.54 19.48
N VAL A 5 9.96 -9.66 18.93
CA VAL A 5 10.38 -8.92 17.71
C VAL A 5 9.49 -9.31 16.53
N HIS A 6 9.25 -10.61 16.34
CA HIS A 6 8.38 -11.11 15.27
C HIS A 6 6.94 -10.57 15.43
N THR A 7 6.42 -10.55 16.65
CA THR A 7 5.09 -10.00 16.94
C THR A 7 5.00 -8.50 16.66
N VAL A 8 6.02 -7.73 17.05
CA VAL A 8 6.09 -6.28 16.77
C VAL A 8 6.14 -6.03 15.27
N VAL A 9 6.95 -6.79 14.53
CA VAL A 9 7.04 -6.68 13.07
C VAL A 9 5.69 -6.96 12.40
N LEU A 10 4.99 -8.02 12.83
CA LEU A 10 3.65 -8.34 12.33
C LEU A 10 2.65 -7.22 12.63
N ALA A 11 2.69 -6.66 13.86
CA ALA A 11 1.83 -5.54 14.24
C ALA A 11 2.09 -4.30 13.39
N LEU A 12 3.37 -3.97 13.13
CA LEU A 12 3.75 -2.84 12.28
C LEU A 12 3.31 -3.04 10.83
N HIS A 13 3.44 -4.25 10.29
CA HIS A 13 2.92 -4.58 8.96
C HIS A 13 1.42 -4.27 8.83
N VAL A 14 0.62 -4.71 9.80
CA VAL A 14 -0.84 -4.46 9.83
C VAL A 14 -1.14 -2.97 10.03
N LEU A 15 -0.39 -2.28 10.90
CA LEU A 15 -0.55 -0.85 11.15
C LEU A 15 -0.35 -0.03 9.87
N PHE A 16 0.73 -0.29 9.12
CA PHE A 16 1.01 0.43 7.88
C PHE A 16 0.10 0.04 6.72
N ALA A 17 -0.46 -1.17 6.74
CA ALA A 17 -1.57 -1.52 5.85
C ALA A 17 -2.80 -0.63 6.16
N ALA A 18 -3.23 -0.59 7.42
CA ALA A 18 -4.39 0.19 7.86
C ALA A 18 -4.22 1.70 7.62
N ALA A 19 -3.03 2.24 7.89
CA ALA A 19 -2.71 3.64 7.64
C ALA A 19 -2.84 4.01 6.16
N TRP A 20 -2.44 3.12 5.25
CA TRP A 20 -2.62 3.34 3.82
C TRP A 20 -4.10 3.49 3.45
N PHE A 21 -4.99 2.63 3.96
CA PHE A 21 -6.43 2.74 3.70
C PHE A 21 -7.05 4.01 4.27
N GLY A 22 -6.67 4.37 5.51
CA GLY A 22 -7.13 5.61 6.15
C GLY A 22 -6.84 6.82 5.25
N MET A 23 -5.62 6.91 4.74
CA MET A 23 -5.22 8.01 3.83
C MET A 23 -5.84 7.89 2.44
N ALA A 24 -5.94 6.67 1.89
CA ALA A 24 -6.54 6.39 0.59
C ALA A 24 -8.00 6.87 0.52
N SER A 25 -8.76 6.72 1.60
CA SER A 25 -10.14 7.20 1.69
C SER A 25 -10.27 8.74 1.68
N ALA A 26 -9.26 9.45 2.18
CA ALA A 26 -9.20 10.91 2.16
C ALA A 26 -8.78 11.48 0.79
N LEU A 27 -8.11 10.68 -0.04
CA LEU A 27 -7.48 11.13 -1.29
C LEU A 27 -8.47 11.80 -2.28
N PRO A 28 -9.70 11.30 -2.53
CA PRO A 28 -10.65 11.98 -3.41
C PRO A 28 -11.06 13.37 -2.94
N ALA A 29 -11.15 13.58 -1.61
CA ALA A 29 -11.44 14.91 -1.06
C ALA A 29 -10.24 15.86 -1.27
N LEU A 30 -9.02 15.36 -1.04
CA LEU A 30 -7.78 16.12 -1.21
C LEU A 30 -7.52 16.50 -2.68
N VAL A 31 -7.88 15.63 -3.62
CA VAL A 31 -7.82 15.93 -5.05
C VAL A 31 -8.76 17.07 -5.43
N ARG A 32 -10.00 17.05 -4.92
CA ARG A 32 -10.97 18.13 -5.15
C ARG A 32 -10.50 19.45 -4.53
N SER A 33 -9.87 19.41 -3.37
CA SER A 33 -9.30 20.62 -2.76
C SER A 33 -8.11 21.15 -3.54
N ALA A 34 -7.19 20.29 -3.99
CA ALA A 34 -5.99 20.70 -4.74
C ALA A 34 -6.28 21.34 -6.10
N MET A 35 -7.47 21.09 -6.67
CA MET A 35 -7.94 21.79 -7.88
C MET A 35 -8.43 23.23 -7.60
N ARG A 36 -8.50 23.65 -6.33
CA ARG A 36 -8.88 25.00 -5.92
C ARG A 36 -7.62 25.80 -5.54
N PRO A 37 -7.57 27.12 -5.83
CA PRO A 37 -6.45 27.97 -5.41
C PRO A 37 -6.24 27.93 -3.89
N GLY A 38 -4.98 27.78 -3.44
CA GLY A 38 -4.60 27.89 -2.01
C GLY A 38 -4.63 26.59 -1.17
N ALA A 39 -4.93 25.43 -1.76
CA ALA A 39 -5.04 24.16 -1.02
C ALA A 39 -3.75 23.29 -1.11
N ALA A 40 -2.92 23.28 -0.06
CA ALA A 40 -1.61 22.60 -0.07
C ALA A 40 -1.50 21.30 0.76
N GLU A 41 -2.54 20.87 1.47
CA GLU A 41 -2.39 19.78 2.47
C GLU A 41 -2.22 18.37 1.89
N GLY A 42 -2.76 18.11 0.68
CA GLY A 42 -2.77 16.74 0.14
C GLY A 42 -1.39 16.17 -0.20
N GLY A 43 -0.38 17.02 -0.40
CA GLY A 43 0.99 16.56 -0.65
C GLY A 43 1.61 15.83 0.54
N LYS A 44 1.30 16.26 1.77
CA LYS A 44 1.75 15.57 3.00
C LYS A 44 1.11 14.20 3.11
N VAL A 45 -0.18 14.08 2.80
CA VAL A 45 -0.92 12.81 2.82
C VAL A 45 -0.36 11.84 1.79
N VAL A 46 -0.12 12.28 0.54
CA VAL A 46 0.50 11.44 -0.48
C VAL A 46 1.92 11.02 -0.09
N GLY A 47 2.68 11.91 0.54
CA GLY A 47 4.00 11.58 1.12
C GLY A 47 3.91 10.49 2.20
N ALA A 48 2.96 10.63 3.13
CA ALA A 48 2.72 9.63 4.17
C ALA A 48 2.22 8.30 3.59
N MET A 49 1.38 8.31 2.55
CA MET A 49 0.98 7.09 1.83
C MET A 49 2.17 6.36 1.21
N ASN A 50 3.16 7.07 0.67
CA ASN A 50 4.41 6.46 0.19
C ASN A 50 5.15 5.75 1.31
N GLY A 51 5.34 6.44 2.45
CA GLY A 51 5.96 5.85 3.63
C GLY A 51 5.21 4.62 4.11
N SER A 52 3.89 4.69 4.18
CA SER A 52 3.02 3.58 4.57
C SER A 52 3.17 2.38 3.66
N ALA A 53 3.14 2.56 2.33
CA ALA A 53 3.29 1.44 1.39
C ALA A 53 4.66 0.78 1.48
N VAL A 54 5.73 1.57 1.57
CA VAL A 54 7.11 1.06 1.69
C VAL A 54 7.31 0.35 3.02
N LEU A 55 6.86 0.92 4.13
CA LEU A 55 6.98 0.31 5.45
C LEU A 55 6.13 -0.96 5.56
N PHE A 56 4.90 -0.96 5.05
CA PHE A 56 4.07 -2.16 4.93
C PHE A 56 4.84 -3.30 4.24
N TYR A 57 5.45 -3.02 3.08
CA TYR A 57 6.19 -4.02 2.33
C TYR A 57 7.47 -4.44 3.05
N GLY A 58 8.21 -3.49 3.62
CA GLY A 58 9.42 -3.76 4.40
C GLY A 58 9.13 -4.67 5.60
N PHE A 59 8.06 -4.42 6.34
CA PHE A 59 7.64 -5.29 7.44
C PHE A 59 7.08 -6.63 6.95
N ALA A 60 6.50 -6.71 5.75
CA ALA A 60 6.11 -7.99 5.15
C ALA A 60 7.35 -8.87 4.90
N VAL A 61 8.41 -8.29 4.31
CA VAL A 61 9.68 -8.99 4.06
C VAL A 61 10.39 -9.33 5.38
N ALA A 62 10.39 -8.42 6.36
CA ALA A 62 10.96 -8.71 7.68
C ALA A 62 10.20 -9.83 8.41
N ASN A 63 8.87 -9.86 8.30
CA ASN A 63 8.06 -10.93 8.86
C ASN A 63 8.37 -12.28 8.20
N TRP A 64 8.59 -12.28 6.88
CA TRP A 64 9.02 -13.47 6.15
C TRP A 64 10.37 -13.98 6.66
N THR A 65 11.39 -13.12 6.70
CA THR A 65 12.76 -13.53 7.09
C THR A 65 12.82 -14.03 8.53
N LEU A 66 12.14 -13.36 9.46
CA LEU A 66 12.04 -13.80 10.86
C LEU A 66 11.24 -15.10 10.99
N GLY A 67 10.16 -15.24 10.21
CA GLY A 67 9.35 -16.46 10.17
C GLY A 67 10.14 -17.69 9.75
N MET A 68 11.00 -17.55 8.73
CA MET A 68 11.92 -18.61 8.29
C MET A 68 12.90 -18.99 9.41
N GLN A 69 13.51 -18.01 10.08
CA GLN A 69 14.45 -18.26 11.19
C GLN A 69 13.81 -18.95 12.41
N LEU A 70 12.48 -18.81 12.56
CA LEU A 70 11.71 -19.39 13.66
C LEU A 70 11.14 -20.79 13.34
N GLY A 71 11.44 -21.36 12.17
CA GLY A 71 11.02 -22.70 11.77
C GLY A 71 9.63 -22.78 11.14
N PHE A 72 9.05 -21.66 10.72
CA PHE A 72 7.74 -21.63 10.02
C PHE A 72 7.86 -21.82 8.50
N GLU A 73 8.90 -22.52 8.03
CA GLU A 73 9.28 -22.58 6.61
C GLU A 73 8.15 -23.09 5.70
N ALA A 74 7.40 -24.10 6.13
CA ALA A 74 6.30 -24.66 5.34
C ALA A 74 5.19 -23.64 5.07
N GLN A 75 4.90 -22.76 6.03
CA GLN A 75 3.89 -21.71 5.89
C GLN A 75 4.40 -20.58 4.98
N TYR A 76 5.66 -20.19 5.15
CA TYR A 76 6.26 -19.05 4.45
C TYR A 76 6.76 -19.38 3.04
N ASN A 77 6.99 -20.65 2.72
CA ASN A 77 7.29 -21.12 1.37
C ASN A 77 6.05 -21.55 0.57
N ALA A 78 4.85 -21.41 1.14
CA ALA A 78 3.62 -21.71 0.44
C ALA A 78 3.35 -20.68 -0.67
N TRP A 79 2.79 -21.12 -1.80
CA TRP A 79 2.52 -20.25 -2.95
C TRP A 79 1.73 -18.98 -2.62
N PRO A 80 0.71 -18.97 -1.71
CA PRO A 80 -0.05 -17.75 -1.42
C PRO A 80 0.84 -16.65 -0.83
N TYR A 81 1.88 -17.05 -0.10
CA TYR A 81 2.79 -16.12 0.56
C TYR A 81 3.72 -15.42 -0.44
N HIS A 82 4.30 -16.15 -1.39
CA HIS A 82 5.13 -15.56 -2.44
C HIS A 82 4.33 -14.65 -3.39
N THR A 83 3.11 -15.06 -3.74
CA THR A 83 2.19 -14.21 -4.51
C THR A 83 1.85 -12.94 -3.74
N ALA A 84 1.58 -13.03 -2.44
CA ALA A 84 1.31 -11.86 -1.62
C ALA A 84 2.51 -10.90 -1.52
N LEU A 85 3.74 -11.40 -1.38
CA LEU A 85 4.94 -10.55 -1.44
C LEU A 85 5.08 -9.84 -2.79
N THR A 86 4.82 -10.54 -3.89
CA THR A 86 4.89 -9.94 -5.24
C THR A 86 3.84 -8.84 -5.42
N LEU A 87 2.61 -9.10 -4.97
CA LEU A 87 1.54 -8.10 -4.99
C LEU A 87 1.84 -6.91 -4.06
N GLY A 88 2.47 -7.14 -2.91
CA GLY A 88 2.94 -6.07 -2.03
C GLY A 88 3.96 -5.16 -2.71
N LEU A 89 4.88 -5.73 -3.50
CA LEU A 89 5.80 -4.94 -4.31
C LEU A 89 5.08 -4.15 -5.42
N ILE A 90 4.09 -4.76 -6.08
CA ILE A 90 3.23 -4.06 -7.06
C ILE A 90 2.50 -2.89 -6.40
N LEU A 91 2.02 -3.04 -5.16
CA LEU A 91 1.39 -1.96 -4.41
C LEU A 91 2.35 -0.78 -4.20
N VAL A 92 3.61 -1.06 -3.83
CA VAL A 92 4.66 -0.02 -3.71
C VAL A 92 4.89 0.65 -5.07
N ALA A 93 4.95 -0.11 -6.15
CA ALA A 93 5.10 0.44 -7.49
C ALA A 93 3.91 1.34 -7.88
N VAL A 94 2.67 0.91 -7.61
CA VAL A 94 1.46 1.72 -7.82
C VAL A 94 1.53 3.03 -7.03
N GLN A 95 1.94 2.96 -5.77
CA GLN A 95 2.07 4.14 -4.92
C GLN A 95 3.10 5.13 -5.47
N LEU A 96 4.30 4.65 -5.82
CA LEU A 96 5.40 5.51 -6.27
C LEU A 96 5.22 6.00 -7.72
N LEU A 97 4.68 5.17 -8.60
CA LEU A 97 4.66 5.41 -10.04
C LEU A 97 3.32 5.93 -10.56
N LEU A 98 2.20 5.66 -9.88
CA LEU A 98 0.88 6.16 -10.28
C LEU A 98 0.39 7.25 -9.33
N ILE A 99 0.30 6.96 -8.03
CA ILE A 99 -0.32 7.88 -7.05
C ILE A 99 0.56 9.12 -6.87
N ARG A 100 1.84 8.95 -6.52
CA ARG A 100 2.76 10.07 -6.33
C ARG A 100 2.93 10.92 -7.58
N THR A 101 3.15 10.29 -8.74
CA THR A 101 3.35 11.04 -9.99
C THR A 101 2.06 11.71 -10.47
N GLY A 102 0.90 11.07 -10.28
CA GLY A 102 -0.41 11.65 -10.55
C GLY A 102 -0.69 12.87 -9.68
N TRP A 103 -0.32 12.81 -8.40
CA TRP A 103 -0.39 13.96 -7.49
C TRP A 103 0.51 15.11 -7.93
N ASN A 104 1.77 14.84 -8.23
CA ASN A 104 2.70 15.88 -8.69
C ASN A 104 2.19 16.53 -9.97
N LYS A 105 1.65 15.74 -10.90
CA LYS A 105 1.06 16.24 -12.15
C LYS A 105 -0.21 17.06 -11.91
N LEU A 106 -1.07 16.63 -10.99
CA LEU A 106 -2.26 17.37 -10.57
C LEU A 106 -1.89 18.77 -10.05
N VAL A 107 -0.95 18.83 -9.10
CA VAL A 107 -0.58 20.08 -8.42
C VAL A 107 0.22 21.02 -9.35
N ALA A 108 1.09 20.48 -10.20
CA ALA A 108 1.87 21.29 -11.12
C ALA A 108 1.03 21.85 -12.29
N GLY A 109 -0.04 21.16 -12.69
CA GLY A 109 -0.91 21.53 -13.81
C GLY A 109 -2.22 22.18 -13.40
N VAL A 110 -2.34 22.73 -12.18
CA VAL A 110 -3.60 23.34 -11.72
C VAL A 110 -4.00 24.47 -12.68
N GLY A 111 -5.24 24.43 -13.16
CA GLY A 111 -5.75 25.37 -14.17
C GLY A 111 -5.44 24.99 -15.62
N THR A 112 -4.77 23.86 -15.86
CA THR A 112 -4.43 23.37 -17.20
C THR A 112 -5.02 21.98 -17.48
N PRO A 113 -5.08 21.52 -18.74
CA PRO A 113 -5.51 20.15 -19.08
C PRO A 113 -4.66 19.05 -18.42
N GLU A 114 -3.42 19.34 -18.06
CA GLU A 114 -2.52 18.40 -17.39
C GLU A 114 -3.02 18.01 -15.99
N ALA A 115 -3.70 18.90 -15.26
CA ALA A 115 -4.31 18.55 -13.97
C ALA A 115 -5.38 17.46 -14.11
N GLU A 116 -6.18 17.50 -15.19
CA GLU A 116 -7.17 16.46 -15.47
C GLU A 116 -6.49 15.10 -15.70
N SER A 117 -5.39 15.09 -16.43
CA SER A 117 -4.57 13.89 -16.63
C SER A 117 -3.99 13.37 -15.32
N GLY A 118 -3.49 14.25 -14.44
CA GLY A 118 -3.03 13.91 -13.09
C GLY A 118 -4.13 13.28 -12.24
N ARG A 119 -5.34 13.88 -12.25
CA ARG A 119 -6.52 13.35 -11.56
C ARG A 119 -6.90 11.96 -12.00
N LYS A 120 -6.95 11.71 -13.32
CA LYS A 120 -7.27 10.39 -13.88
C LYS A 120 -6.23 9.34 -13.48
N ARG A 121 -4.94 9.71 -13.50
CA ARG A 121 -3.85 8.83 -13.07
C ARG A 121 -3.94 8.48 -11.58
N LEU A 122 -4.28 9.46 -10.74
CA LEU A 122 -4.55 9.23 -9.31
C LEU A 122 -5.72 8.28 -9.08
N ALA A 123 -6.84 8.49 -9.78
CA ALA A 123 -8.01 7.62 -9.68
C ALA A 123 -7.68 6.18 -10.11
N ALA A 124 -6.94 6.02 -11.21
CA ALA A 124 -6.47 4.72 -11.66
C ALA A 124 -5.52 4.06 -10.63
N GLY A 125 -4.54 4.80 -10.11
CA GLY A 125 -3.64 4.31 -9.08
C GLY A 125 -4.37 3.86 -7.80
N LEU A 126 -5.35 4.63 -7.35
CA LEU A 126 -6.19 4.28 -6.20
C LEU A 126 -7.03 3.03 -6.46
N GLY A 127 -7.65 2.93 -7.63
CA GLY A 127 -8.44 1.75 -8.03
C GLY A 127 -7.59 0.47 -8.10
N ILE A 128 -6.43 0.53 -8.76
CA ILE A 128 -5.48 -0.59 -8.84
C ILE A 128 -4.98 -0.95 -7.44
N GLY A 129 -4.60 0.03 -6.62
CA GLY A 129 -4.15 -0.20 -5.25
C GLY A 129 -5.19 -0.93 -4.41
N ASN A 130 -6.46 -0.48 -4.45
CA ASN A 130 -7.56 -1.15 -3.74
C ASN A 130 -7.81 -2.58 -4.25
N LEU A 131 -7.72 -2.82 -5.56
CA LEU A 131 -7.84 -4.15 -6.13
C LEU A 131 -6.72 -5.09 -5.65
N VAL A 132 -5.46 -4.62 -5.69
CA VAL A 132 -4.30 -5.37 -5.21
C VAL A 132 -4.47 -5.73 -3.73
N TRP A 133 -4.95 -4.79 -2.92
CA TRP A 133 -5.28 -5.04 -1.52
C TRP A 133 -6.35 -6.13 -1.33
N LEU A 134 -7.43 -6.09 -2.10
CA LEU A 134 -8.47 -7.11 -2.04
C LEU A 134 -7.90 -8.50 -2.32
N VAL A 135 -7.07 -8.62 -3.37
CA VAL A 135 -6.40 -9.89 -3.71
C VAL A 135 -5.43 -10.31 -2.60
N LEU A 136 -4.67 -9.37 -2.02
CA LEU A 136 -3.80 -9.64 -0.87
C LEU A 136 -4.58 -10.22 0.31
N PHE A 137 -5.75 -9.65 0.66
CA PHE A 137 -6.58 -10.17 1.75
C PHE A 137 -7.10 -11.58 1.45
N ILE A 138 -7.52 -11.85 0.22
CA ILE A 138 -7.94 -13.20 -0.20
C ILE A 138 -6.77 -14.19 -0.06
N LEU A 139 -5.58 -13.83 -0.54
CA LEU A 139 -4.40 -14.69 -0.43
C LEU A 139 -3.98 -14.94 1.02
N MET A 140 -4.05 -13.91 1.88
CA MET A 140 -3.79 -14.07 3.31
C MET A 140 -4.83 -14.97 3.97
N TYR A 141 -6.10 -14.89 3.58
CA TYR A 141 -7.15 -15.77 4.09
C TYR A 141 -6.94 -17.23 3.65
N VAL A 142 -6.67 -17.45 2.35
CA VAL A 142 -6.37 -18.78 1.78
C VAL A 142 -5.10 -19.37 2.38
N GLY A 143 -4.04 -18.56 2.52
CA GLY A 143 -2.75 -18.99 3.07
C GLY A 143 -2.79 -19.37 4.56
N ARG A 144 -3.83 -18.98 5.30
CA ARG A 144 -4.08 -19.44 6.68
C ARG A 144 -4.77 -20.80 6.75
N GLY A 145 -5.10 -21.43 5.62
CA GLY A 145 -5.64 -22.79 5.57
C GLY A 145 -7.15 -22.90 5.74
N VAL A 146 -7.91 -21.81 5.70
CA VAL A 146 -9.38 -21.84 5.92
C VAL A 146 -10.15 -22.53 4.78
N VAL A 147 -9.51 -22.77 3.64
CA VAL A 147 -10.11 -23.47 2.48
C VAL A 147 -9.44 -24.84 2.24
N GLY A 148 -8.55 -25.28 3.14
CA GLY A 148 -7.76 -26.50 3.00
C GLY A 148 -7.89 -27.46 4.17
N GLY A 149 -9.05 -27.49 4.82
CA GLY A 149 -9.44 -28.50 5.80
C GLY A 149 -10.33 -29.57 5.15
#